data_AF-A0A6J8DFW6-F1
#
_entry.id   AF-A0A6J8DFW6-F1
#
_cell.length_a   1.000
_cell.length_b   1.000
_cell.length_c   1.000
_cell.angle_alpha   90.00
_cell.angle_beta   90.00
_cell.angle_gamma   90.00
#
_symmetry.space_group_name_H-M   'P 1'
#
loop_
_entity.id
_entity.type
_entity.pdbx_description
1 polymer ?
#
loop_
_entity_poly.entity_id
_entity_poly.type
_entity_poly.pdbx_seq_one_letter_code
_entity_poly.pdbx_strand_id
1 'polypeptide(L)'
;MGGVDKADQYIQYYCFNQKTQKWYKRVFFKFLEILKYNAYRLFLLSPNHQTVGNSPAMTYLQFSRQIASSLIDEYCGIGTRGRQSAAPVPSRLIERHMPNIVGKKSWCHVCWMKVSAGKQDKRKQTMYGCLECGKHLCLPECFTAYHTMAKYC
;
A
#
# COMPACT_ATOMS: atom_id res chain seq x y z
N MET A 1 15.79 -3.23 37.44
CA MET A 1 16.78 -3.32 36.34
C MET A 1 16.24 -3.81 34.99
N GLY A 2 15.04 -4.42 34.87
CA GLY A 2 14.55 -4.96 33.58
C GLY A 2 13.94 -3.97 32.56
N GLY A 3 14.28 -2.70 32.61
CA GLY A 3 13.76 -1.71 31.65
C GLY A 3 14.37 -1.87 30.26
N VAL A 4 15.69 -2.08 30.22
CA VAL A 4 16.46 -2.28 28.99
C VAL A 4 16.07 -3.60 28.31
N ASP A 5 15.94 -4.68 29.07
CA ASP A 5 15.56 -6.00 28.55
C ASP A 5 14.17 -5.98 27.90
N LYS A 6 13.21 -5.30 28.54
CA LYS A 6 11.88 -5.12 27.97
C LYS A 6 11.93 -4.33 26.66
N ALA A 7 12.71 -3.26 26.60
CA ALA A 7 12.85 -2.48 25.38
C ALA A 7 13.45 -3.32 24.24
N ASP A 8 14.51 -4.08 24.52
CA ASP A 8 15.14 -4.93 23.50
C ASP A 8 14.21 -6.08 23.07
N GLN A 9 13.44 -6.66 24.00
CA GLN A 9 12.41 -7.65 23.70
C GLN A 9 11.36 -7.12 22.70
N TYR A 10 10.81 -5.92 22.94
CA TYR A 10 9.84 -5.30 22.01
C TYR A 10 10.45 -5.01 20.65
N ILE A 11 11.68 -4.50 20.62
CA ILE A 11 12.40 -4.22 19.37
C ILE A 11 12.64 -5.53 18.60
N GLN A 12 13.10 -6.58 19.27
CA GLN A 12 13.43 -7.86 18.66
C GLN A 12 12.21 -8.55 18.02
N TYR A 13 11.02 -8.45 18.62
CA TYR A 13 9.80 -9.06 18.08
C TYR A 13 9.39 -8.52 16.70
N TYR A 14 9.65 -7.25 16.43
CA TYR A 14 9.25 -6.59 15.18
C TYR A 14 10.42 -5.88 14.49
N CYS A 15 11.62 -6.44 14.62
CA CYS A 15 12.86 -5.84 14.11
C CYS A 15 12.98 -6.00 12.59
N PHE A 16 13.40 -4.93 11.91
CA PHE A 16 13.83 -4.98 10.53
C PHE A 16 15.21 -5.65 10.38
N ASN A 17 15.23 -6.96 10.15
CA ASN A 17 16.45 -7.76 10.01
C ASN A 17 16.74 -8.12 8.54
N GLN A 18 17.20 -7.15 7.75
CA GLN A 18 17.71 -7.43 6.41
C GLN A 18 19.21 -7.74 6.40
N LYS A 19 19.58 -8.84 5.73
CA LYS A 19 20.99 -9.17 5.48
C LYS A 19 21.62 -8.09 4.62
N THR A 20 22.68 -7.46 5.14
CA THR A 20 23.44 -6.45 4.42
C THR A 20 24.93 -6.53 4.75
N GLN A 21 25.78 -6.34 3.75
CA GLN A 21 27.24 -6.26 3.90
C GLN A 21 27.70 -4.88 4.38
N LYS A 22 26.81 -3.87 4.31
CA LYS A 22 27.14 -2.49 4.69
C LYS A 22 26.79 -2.26 6.17
N TRP A 23 27.80 -2.21 7.03
CA TRP A 23 27.63 -2.12 8.49
C TRP A 23 26.78 -0.91 8.93
N TYR A 24 26.97 0.25 8.29
CA TYR A 24 26.26 1.48 8.65
C TYR A 24 24.73 1.37 8.48
N LYS A 25 24.27 0.54 7.53
CA LYS A 25 22.84 0.28 7.35
C LYS A 25 22.26 -0.46 8.56
N ARG A 26 23.01 -1.40 9.14
CA ARG A 26 22.56 -2.13 10.35
C ARG A 26 22.38 -1.18 11.53
N VAL A 27 23.32 -0.26 11.72
CA VAL A 27 23.25 0.77 12.77
C VAL A 27 22.04 1.68 12.53
N PHE A 28 21.86 2.17 11.30
CA PHE A 28 20.74 3.04 10.94
C PHE A 28 19.38 2.37 11.20
N PHE A 29 19.18 1.12 10.76
CA PHE A 29 17.91 0.43 10.98
C PHE A 29 17.67 0.12 12.46
N LYS A 30 18.69 -0.30 13.23
CA LYS A 30 18.54 -0.48 14.68
C LYS A 30 18.18 0.83 15.38
N PHE A 31 18.76 1.96 14.93
CA PHE A 31 18.40 3.29 15.44
C PHE A 31 16.93 3.63 15.17
N LEU A 32 16.43 3.37 13.94
CA LEU A 32 15.01 3.55 13.62
C LEU A 32 14.09 2.69 14.51
N GLU A 33 14.46 1.45 14.80
CA GLU A 33 13.69 0.59 15.70
C GLU A 33 13.61 1.15 17.13
N ILE A 34 14.73 1.69 17.64
CA ILE A 34 14.77 2.35 18.95
C ILE A 34 13.90 3.60 18.96
N LEU A 35 13.96 4.43 17.91
CA LEU A 35 13.11 5.61 17.76
C LEU A 35 11.62 5.24 17.76
N LYS A 36 11.24 4.20 17.00
CA LYS A 36 9.87 3.68 16.94
C LYS A 36 9.38 3.23 18.31
N TYR A 37 10.21 2.49 19.07
CA TYR A 37 9.87 2.09 20.43
C TYR A 37 9.70 3.29 21.37
N ASN A 38 10.61 4.27 21.31
CA ASN A 38 10.51 5.47 22.13
C ASN A 38 9.25 6.29 21.80
N ALA A 39 8.88 6.42 20.51
CA ALA A 39 7.64 7.04 20.08
C ALA A 39 6.41 6.32 20.65
N TYR A 40 6.41 4.98 20.67
CA TYR A 40 5.34 4.20 21.30
C TYR A 40 5.25 4.45 22.81
N ARG A 41 6.39 4.60 23.50
CA ARG A 41 6.39 4.95 24.94
C ARG A 41 5.79 6.34 25.17
N LEU A 42 6.13 7.32 24.34
CA LEU A 42 5.54 8.66 24.41
C LEU A 42 4.04 8.63 24.13
N PHE A 43 3.60 7.82 23.14
CA PHE A 43 2.19 7.63 22.83
C PHE A 43 1.41 7.10 24.05
N LEU A 44 1.93 6.08 24.74
CA LEU A 44 1.30 5.53 25.94
C LEU A 44 1.29 6.49 27.15
N LEU A 45 2.25 7.40 27.23
CA LEU A 45 2.32 8.42 28.27
C LEU A 45 1.43 9.65 27.98
N SER A 46 0.94 9.78 26.74
CA SER A 46 0.09 10.89 26.35
C SER A 46 -1.28 10.81 27.04
N PRO A 47 -1.79 11.91 27.62
CA PRO A 47 -3.08 11.93 28.30
C PRO A 47 -4.26 11.59 27.36
N ASN A 48 -4.10 11.79 26.05
CA ASN A 48 -5.13 11.53 25.05
C ASN A 48 -5.27 10.05 24.68
N HIS A 49 -4.32 9.20 25.09
CA HIS A 49 -4.22 7.80 24.68
C HIS A 49 -4.04 6.87 25.88
N GLN A 50 -4.64 7.26 27.00
CA GLN A 50 -4.62 6.49 28.24
C GLN A 50 -5.18 5.09 28.08
N THR A 51 -4.66 4.18 28.89
CA THR A 51 -5.01 2.77 28.95
C THR A 51 -6.52 2.57 29.14
N VAL A 52 -7.12 1.66 28.36
CA VAL A 52 -8.49 1.22 28.60
C VAL A 52 -8.42 0.16 29.71
N GLY A 53 -8.59 0.60 30.97
CA GLY A 53 -8.36 -0.24 32.15
C GLY A 53 -6.88 -0.55 32.39
N ASN A 54 -6.55 -1.81 32.69
CA ASN A 54 -5.17 -2.27 32.94
C ASN A 54 -4.35 -2.57 31.67
N SER A 55 -4.95 -2.38 30.49
CA SER A 55 -4.34 -2.75 29.21
C SER A 55 -3.99 -1.50 28.39
N PRO A 56 -2.87 -1.52 27.63
CA PRO A 56 -2.55 -0.43 26.72
C PRO A 56 -3.67 -0.24 25.70
N ALA A 57 -4.05 1.01 25.46
CA ALA A 57 -5.11 1.37 24.49
C ALA A 57 -4.80 0.84 23.08
N MET A 58 -3.52 0.72 22.75
CA MET A 58 -3.05 0.15 21.50
C MET A 58 -1.79 -0.68 21.75
N THR A 59 -1.70 -1.85 21.12
CA THR A 59 -0.50 -2.71 21.17
C THR A 59 0.63 -2.16 20.32
N TYR A 60 1.87 -2.56 20.62
CA TYR A 60 3.05 -2.13 19.86
C TYR A 60 2.99 -2.51 18.36
N LEU A 61 2.40 -3.66 18.03
CA LEU A 61 2.18 -4.09 16.64
C LEU A 61 1.17 -3.18 15.93
N GLN A 62 0.05 -2.87 16.57
CA GLN A 62 -0.96 -1.97 16.00
C GLN A 62 -0.38 -0.58 15.78
N PHE A 63 0.37 -0.05 16.74
CA PHE A 63 1.10 1.22 16.60
C PHE A 63 2.07 1.19 15.42
N SER A 64 2.88 0.12 15.30
CA SER A 64 3.82 -0.03 14.19
C SER A 64 3.12 -0.10 12.83
N ARG A 65 1.97 -0.79 12.75
CA ARG A 65 1.15 -0.84 11.53
C ARG A 65 0.58 0.54 11.18
N GLN A 66 0.09 1.28 12.18
CA GLN A 66 -0.45 2.61 11.96
C GLN A 66 0.60 3.58 11.43
N ILE A 67 1.82 3.57 12.00
CA ILE A 67 2.96 4.35 11.47
C ILE A 67 3.26 3.94 10.03
N ALA A 68 3.33 2.64 9.74
CA ALA A 68 3.61 2.18 8.38
C ALA A 68 2.53 2.65 7.40
N SER A 69 1.25 2.52 7.76
CA SER A 69 0.13 3.00 6.96
C SER A 69 0.19 4.52 6.76
N SER A 70 0.42 5.32 7.82
CA SER A 70 0.47 6.78 7.68
C SER A 70 1.63 7.25 6.79
N LEU A 71 2.81 6.65 6.94
CA LEU A 71 3.98 6.96 6.10
C LEU A 71 3.75 6.53 4.64
N ILE A 72 3.08 5.40 4.41
CA ILE A 72 2.74 4.94 3.06
C ILE A 72 1.65 5.81 2.45
N ASP A 73 0.62 6.19 3.19
CA ASP A 73 -0.48 7.02 2.70
C ASP A 73 0.02 8.42 2.31
N GLU A 74 0.94 9.00 3.10
CA GLU A 74 1.64 10.24 2.75
C GLU A 74 2.54 10.08 1.51
N TYR A 75 3.21 8.94 1.36
CA TYR A 75 4.15 8.70 0.26
C TYR A 75 3.51 8.13 -1.01
N CYS A 76 2.28 7.64 -0.96
CA CYS A 76 1.52 7.19 -2.13
C CYS A 76 1.19 8.33 -3.12
N GLY A 77 1.48 9.59 -2.76
CA GLY A 77 1.46 10.75 -3.66
C GLY A 77 2.78 11.03 -4.40
N ILE A 78 3.88 10.33 -4.07
CA ILE A 78 5.18 10.52 -4.73
C ILE A 78 5.38 9.41 -5.75
N GLY A 79 4.97 9.72 -6.96
CA GLY A 79 4.97 8.80 -8.07
C GLY A 79 6.33 8.15 -8.36
N THR A 80 6.21 6.89 -8.76
CA THR A 80 7.01 6.26 -9.82
C THR A 80 7.66 7.28 -10.75
N ARG A 81 8.91 7.03 -11.20
CA ARG A 81 9.41 7.70 -12.43
C ARG A 81 8.35 7.53 -13.52
N GLY A 82 7.66 8.64 -13.81
CA GLY A 82 6.39 8.72 -14.54
C GLY A 82 5.45 9.69 -13.82
N ARG A 83 5.27 10.89 -14.39
CA ARG A 83 4.52 12.03 -13.83
C ARG A 83 3.18 11.59 -13.21
N GLN A 84 3.11 11.54 -11.88
CA GLN A 84 1.84 11.48 -11.17
C GLN A 84 1.44 12.91 -10.82
N SER A 85 0.52 13.46 -11.60
CA SER A 85 -0.17 14.69 -11.23
C SER A 85 -1.16 14.36 -10.13
N ALA A 86 -1.14 15.13 -9.05
CA ALA A 86 -2.34 15.35 -8.24
C ALA A 86 -3.48 15.65 -9.20
N ALA A 87 -4.45 14.74 -9.31
CA ALA A 87 -5.54 14.91 -10.26
C ALA A 87 -6.87 14.62 -9.56
N PRO A 88 -7.94 15.34 -9.95
CA PRO A 88 -9.31 15.02 -9.59
C PRO A 88 -9.60 13.53 -9.87
N VAL A 89 -10.71 13.02 -9.32
CA VAL A 89 -11.26 11.69 -9.63
C VAL A 89 -11.01 11.38 -11.12
N PRO A 90 -10.25 10.31 -11.45
CA PRO A 90 -9.75 10.15 -12.81
C PRO A 90 -10.92 10.05 -13.78
N SER A 91 -10.84 10.75 -14.93
CA SER A 91 -11.92 10.86 -15.94
C SER A 91 -12.52 9.50 -16.34
N ARG A 92 -11.75 8.42 -16.20
CA ARG A 92 -12.21 7.03 -16.32
C ARG A 92 -13.44 6.69 -15.47
N LEU A 93 -13.68 7.39 -14.35
CA LEU A 93 -14.74 7.17 -13.36
C LEU A 93 -15.93 8.14 -13.48
N ILE A 94 -15.76 9.26 -14.19
CA ILE A 94 -16.79 10.32 -14.29
C ILE A 94 -17.47 10.28 -15.65
N GLU A 95 -16.71 10.09 -16.72
CA GLU A 95 -17.23 10.16 -18.08
C GLU A 95 -17.89 8.84 -18.51
N ARG A 96 -18.85 8.93 -19.44
CA ARG A 96 -19.50 7.76 -20.03
C ARG A 96 -18.59 7.15 -21.11
N HIS A 97 -17.69 6.29 -20.68
CA HIS A 97 -16.82 5.53 -21.59
C HIS A 97 -17.62 4.43 -22.32
N MET A 98 -17.49 4.36 -23.65
CA MET A 98 -18.14 3.35 -24.48
C MET A 98 -17.13 2.30 -24.97
N PRO A 99 -17.50 0.99 -24.98
CA PRO A 99 -16.66 -0.04 -25.58
C PRO A 99 -16.41 0.19 -27.05
N ASN A 100 -15.16 0.08 -27.49
CA ASN A 100 -14.79 0.15 -28.89
C ASN A 100 -13.58 -0.75 -29.20
N ILE A 101 -13.25 -0.93 -30.48
CA ILE A 101 -12.09 -1.70 -30.93
C ILE A 101 -10.85 -0.79 -30.87
N VAL A 102 -9.87 -1.17 -30.06
CA VAL A 102 -8.63 -0.44 -29.85
C VAL A 102 -7.52 -1.15 -30.62
N GLY A 103 -7.33 -0.78 -31.88
CA GLY A 103 -6.20 -1.24 -32.71
C GLY A 103 -6.03 -2.77 -32.76
N LYS A 104 -4.78 -3.23 -32.59
CA LYS A 104 -4.40 -4.65 -32.63
C LYS A 104 -4.67 -5.32 -31.28
N LYS A 105 -4.98 -6.62 -31.32
CA LYS A 105 -5.17 -7.47 -30.14
C LYS A 105 -4.03 -7.31 -29.12
N SER A 106 -4.38 -6.96 -27.89
CA SER A 106 -3.42 -6.80 -26.79
C SER A 106 -3.98 -7.39 -25.49
N TRP A 107 -3.17 -7.38 -24.43
CA TRP A 107 -3.55 -7.93 -23.13
C TRP A 107 -4.55 -7.02 -22.41
N CYS A 108 -5.61 -7.63 -21.87
CA CYS A 108 -6.56 -6.91 -21.02
C CYS A 108 -5.87 -6.44 -19.74
N HIS A 109 -5.93 -5.12 -19.49
CA HIS A 109 -5.30 -4.48 -18.33
C HIS A 109 -5.82 -5.02 -17.00
N VAL A 110 -7.13 -5.24 -16.89
CA VAL A 110 -7.77 -5.72 -15.65
C VAL A 110 -7.44 -7.19 -15.39
N CYS A 111 -7.50 -8.06 -16.41
CA CYS A 111 -7.11 -9.47 -16.23
C CYS A 111 -5.62 -9.61 -15.88
N TRP A 112 -4.77 -8.74 -16.44
CA TRP A 112 -3.36 -8.69 -16.06
C TRP A 112 -3.19 -8.35 -14.58
N MET A 113 -3.90 -7.32 -14.09
CA MET A 113 -3.88 -6.94 -12.67
C MET A 113 -4.43 -8.03 -11.75
N LYS A 114 -5.56 -8.67 -12.10
CA LYS A 114 -6.16 -9.75 -11.30
C LYS A 114 -5.24 -10.97 -11.19
N VAL A 115 -4.50 -11.30 -12.25
CA VAL A 115 -3.50 -12.39 -12.21
C VAL A 115 -2.33 -12.01 -11.32
N SER A 116 -1.82 -10.78 -11.42
CA SER A 116 -0.75 -10.30 -10.53
C SER A 116 -1.18 -10.25 -9.06
N ALA A 117 -2.47 -10.06 -8.79
CA ALA A 117 -3.06 -10.09 -7.46
C ALA A 117 -3.48 -11.50 -6.97
N GLY A 118 -3.29 -12.55 -7.77
CA GLY A 118 -3.70 -13.92 -7.43
C GLY A 118 -5.21 -14.15 -7.39
N LYS A 119 -6.03 -13.24 -7.94
CA LYS A 119 -7.49 -13.35 -7.98
C LYS A 119 -8.03 -14.00 -9.25
N GLN A 120 -7.15 -14.33 -10.19
CA GLN A 120 -7.49 -14.99 -11.44
C GLN A 120 -6.28 -15.73 -11.98
N ASP A 121 -6.47 -16.90 -12.60
CA ASP A 121 -5.35 -17.72 -13.10
C ASP A 121 -4.90 -17.32 -14.50
N LYS A 122 -5.82 -16.85 -15.35
CA LYS A 122 -5.56 -16.67 -16.79
C LYS A 122 -5.65 -15.22 -17.23
N ARG A 123 -4.62 -14.79 -17.95
CA ARG A 123 -4.62 -13.52 -18.70
C ARG A 123 -5.42 -13.69 -19.99
N LYS A 124 -6.19 -12.67 -20.36
CA LYS A 124 -6.98 -12.63 -21.59
C LYS A 124 -6.46 -11.54 -22.51
N GLN A 125 -6.48 -11.80 -23.81
CA GLN A 125 -6.19 -10.80 -24.84
C GLN A 125 -7.49 -10.38 -25.53
N THR A 126 -7.65 -9.09 -25.78
CA THR A 126 -8.83 -8.53 -26.43
C THR A 126 -8.44 -7.47 -27.44
N MET A 127 -9.28 -7.30 -28.47
CA MET A 127 -9.21 -6.13 -29.36
C MET A 127 -10.13 -5.01 -28.86
N TYR A 128 -11.08 -5.34 -27.99
CA TYR A 128 -11.98 -4.39 -27.37
C TYR A 128 -11.32 -3.66 -26.20
N GLY A 129 -11.74 -2.41 -25.99
CA GLY A 129 -11.20 -1.51 -24.99
C GLY A 129 -11.95 -0.18 -24.96
N CYS A 130 -11.35 0.80 -24.31
CA CYS A 130 -11.81 2.20 -24.35
C CYS A 130 -10.81 3.03 -25.17
N LEU A 131 -11.30 3.72 -26.20
CA LEU A 131 -10.48 4.60 -27.06
C LEU A 131 -9.97 5.82 -26.29
N GLU A 132 -10.81 6.42 -25.45
CA GLU A 132 -10.47 7.60 -24.65
C GLU A 132 -9.40 7.28 -23.60
N CYS A 133 -9.48 6.10 -22.97
CA CYS A 133 -8.48 5.65 -22.00
C CYS A 133 -7.28 4.94 -22.64
N GLY A 134 -7.35 4.57 -23.91
CA GLY A 134 -6.31 3.81 -24.62
C GLY A 134 -5.98 2.45 -24.00
N LYS A 135 -6.95 1.82 -23.30
CA LYS A 135 -6.75 0.53 -22.61
C LYS A 135 -7.59 -0.57 -23.23
N HIS A 136 -6.98 -1.75 -23.35
CA HIS A 136 -7.66 -2.98 -23.77
C HIS A 136 -8.37 -3.61 -22.57
N LEU A 137 -9.66 -3.90 -22.73
CA LEU A 137 -10.55 -4.35 -21.67
C LEU A 137 -11.50 -5.43 -22.21
N CYS A 138 -11.69 -6.51 -21.44
CA CYS A 138 -12.68 -7.53 -21.76
C CYS A 138 -14.10 -6.99 -21.55
N LEU A 139 -15.00 -7.32 -22.48
CA LEU A 139 -16.42 -7.06 -22.34
C LEU A 139 -17.14 -8.24 -21.68
N PRO A 140 -18.17 -8.00 -20.83
CA PRO A 140 -18.55 -6.71 -20.24
C PRO A 140 -17.81 -6.41 -18.93
N GLU A 141 -17.40 -7.43 -18.17
CA GLU A 141 -17.01 -7.29 -16.75
C GLU A 141 -15.78 -6.42 -16.50
N CYS A 142 -14.72 -6.60 -17.29
CA CYS A 142 -13.47 -5.85 -17.09
C CYS A 142 -13.62 -4.38 -17.51
N PHE A 143 -14.45 -4.12 -18.52
CA PHE A 143 -14.77 -2.77 -18.95
C PHE A 143 -15.50 -2.02 -17.84
N THR A 144 -16.57 -2.60 -17.29
CA THR A 144 -17.31 -2.00 -16.19
C THR A 144 -16.42 -1.79 -14.97
N ALA A 145 -15.68 -2.81 -14.52
CA ALA A 145 -14.81 -2.69 -13.35
C ALA A 145 -13.75 -1.59 -13.48
N TYR A 146 -13.20 -1.38 -14.68
CA TYR A 146 -12.22 -0.33 -14.94
C TYR A 146 -12.81 1.09 -14.88
N HIS A 147 -14.09 1.24 -15.24
CA HIS A 147 -14.77 2.54 -15.27
C HIS A 147 -15.64 2.85 -14.05
N THR A 148 -15.96 1.86 -13.21
CA THR A 148 -16.79 2.09 -12.02
C THR A 148 -16.04 2.01 -10.70
N MET A 149 -14.95 1.23 -10.62
CA MET A 149 -14.27 0.97 -9.34
C MET A 149 -12.96 1.77 -9.22
N ALA A 150 -12.76 2.42 -8.07
CA ALA A 150 -11.49 3.07 -7.75
C ALA A 150 -10.34 2.04 -7.68
N LYS A 151 -10.61 0.86 -7.10
CA LYS A 151 -9.72 -0.30 -7.07
C LYS A 151 -10.43 -1.50 -7.71
N TYR A 152 -9.81 -2.10 -8.72
CA TYR A 152 -10.34 -3.25 -9.48
C TYR A 152 -9.39 -4.47 -9.48
N CYS A 153 -8.37 -4.42 -8.61
CA CYS A 153 -7.41 -5.48 -8.33
C CYS A 153 -7.79 -6.27 -7.09
#